data_AF-A0A973GFA3-F1
#
_entry.id   AF-A0A973GFA3-F1
#
_cell.length_a   1.000
_cell.length_b   1.000
_cell.length_c   1.000
_cell.angle_alpha   90.00
_cell.angle_beta   90.00
_cell.angle_gamma   90.00
#
_symmetry.space_group_name_H-M   'P 1'
#
loop_
_entity.id
_entity.type
_entity.pdbx_description
1 polymer ?
#
loop_
_entity_poly.entity_id
_entity_poly.type
_entity_poly.pdbx_seq_one_letter_code
_entity_poly.pdbx_strand_id
1 'polypeptide(L)' 'MNYSFKTLWNRTFYAVGPLWAALAWMIWTSGQLKTEAQHYLFLSIVIPGFILMYVSGFLIEKSHTKKMRDKQS' A
#
# COMPACT_ATOMS: atom_id res chain seq x y z
N MET A 1 17.04 -5.29 -20.49
CA MET A 1 16.27 -5.62 -19.27
C MET A 1 14.96 -4.84 -19.30
N ASN A 2 13.84 -5.51 -19.55
CA ASN A 2 12.53 -4.87 -19.67
C ASN A 2 11.86 -4.90 -18.29
N TYR A 3 12.26 -3.99 -17.38
CA TYR A 3 11.66 -3.91 -16.06
C TYR A 3 10.28 -3.25 -16.18
N SER A 4 9.21 -4.06 -16.15
CA SER A 4 7.85 -3.55 -16.02
C SER A 4 7.68 -2.86 -14.67
N PHE A 5 7.03 -1.70 -14.66
CA PHE A 5 6.72 -0.94 -13.43
C PHE A 5 6.07 -1.84 -12.37
N LYS A 6 5.19 -2.76 -12.79
CA LYS A 6 4.58 -3.79 -11.93
C LYS A 6 5.61 -4.63 -11.14
N THR A 7 6.70 -5.05 -11.78
CA THR A 7 7.76 -5.84 -11.12
C THR A 7 8.52 -5.00 -10.10
N LEU A 8 8.82 -3.74 -10.43
CA LEU A 8 9.50 -2.82 -9.52
C LEU A 8 8.60 -2.49 -8.32
N TRP A 9 7.33 -2.19 -8.56
CA TRP A 9 6.33 -1.86 -7.55
C TRP A 9 6.11 -3.01 -6.56
N ASN A 10 5.96 -4.24 -7.07
CA ASN A 10 5.86 -5.42 -6.21
C ASN A 10 7.11 -5.61 -5.35
N ARG A 11 8.30 -5.39 -5.89
CA ARG A 11 9.55 -5.49 -5.13
C ARG A 11 9.66 -4.43 -4.04
N THR A 12 9.22 -3.20 -4.33
CA THR A 12 9.11 -2.14 -3.31
C THR A 12 8.15 -2.54 -2.19
N PHE A 13 6.96 -3.06 -2.51
CA PHE A 13 6.00 -3.51 -1.50
C PHE A 13 6.48 -4.72 -0.71
N TYR A 14 7.37 -5.53 -1.27
CA TYR A 14 8.03 -6.61 -0.54
C TYR A 14 8.95 -6.09 0.58
N ALA A 15 9.56 -4.90 0.41
CA ALA A 15 10.35 -4.24 1.44
C ALA A 15 9.52 -3.35 2.37
N VAL A 16 8.54 -2.63 1.82
CA VAL A 16 7.66 -1.71 2.57
C VAL A 16 6.65 -2.47 3.43
N GLY A 17 6.16 -3.63 2.98
CA GLY A 17 5.20 -4.45 3.72
C GLY A 17 5.68 -4.86 5.12
N PRO A 18 6.88 -5.45 5.25
CA PRO A 18 7.46 -5.77 6.57
C PRO A 18 7.64 -4.54 7.46
N LEU A 19 8.13 -3.43 6.91
CA LEU A 19 8.31 -2.18 7.66
C LEU A 19 6.95 -1.65 8.17
N TRP A 20 5.95 -1.68 7.31
CA TRP A 20 4.60 -1.25 7.64
C TRP A 20 3.97 -2.16 8.70
N ALA A 21 4.14 -3.48 8.58
CA ALA A 21 3.69 -4.45 9.58
C ALA A 21 4.39 -4.23 10.93
N ALA A 22 5.69 -3.91 10.94
CA ALA A 22 6.43 -3.60 12.16
C ALA A 22 5.90 -2.33 12.84
N LEU A 23 5.59 -1.28 12.08
CA LEU A 23 4.97 -0.05 12.61
C LEU A 23 3.57 -0.32 13.17
N ALA A 24 2.75 -1.08 12.45
CA ALA A 24 1.42 -1.47 12.90
C ALA A 24 1.50 -2.29 14.20
N TRP A 25 2.46 -3.21 14.27
CA TRP A 25 2.72 -4.01 15.47
C TRP A 25 3.17 -3.15 16.65
N MET A 26 4.06 -2.18 16.43
CA MET A 26 4.50 -1.27 17.48
C MET A 26 3.32 -0.50 18.09
N ILE A 27 2.41 0.02 17.26
CA ILE A 27 1.20 0.69 17.74
C ILE A 27 0.27 -0.30 18.46
N TRP A 28 0.09 -1.50 17.90
CA TRP A 28 -0.72 -2.56 18.52
C TRP A 28 -0.26 -2.88 19.95
N THR A 29 1.05 -2.99 20.16
CA THR A 29 1.65 -3.30 21.47
C THR A 29 1.84 -2.09 22.39
N SER A 30 1.61 -0.87 21.90
CA SER A 30 1.94 0.36 22.64
C SER A 30 1.06 0.62 23.88
N GLY A 31 -0.01 -0.15 24.06
CA GLY A 31 -0.99 0.06 25.15
C GLY A 31 -1.89 1.29 24.95
N GLN A 32 -1.79 1.98 23.80
CA GLN A 32 -2.67 3.10 23.44
C GLN A 32 -4.10 2.64 23.12
N LEU A 33 -4.22 1.42 22.58
CA LEU A 33 -5.48 0.76 22.27
C LEU A 33 -5.97 0.06 23.55
N LYS A 34 -6.90 0.67 24.28
CA LYS A 34 -7.34 0.18 25.60
C LYS A 34 -8.58 -0.71 25.52
N THR A 35 -9.37 -0.57 24.47
CA THR A 35 -10.62 -1.32 24.29
C THR A 35 -10.58 -2.15 23.03
N GLU A 36 -11.33 -3.25 22.99
CA GLU A 36 -11.43 -4.09 21.78
C GLU A 36 -11.96 -3.30 20.58
N ALA A 37 -12.93 -2.39 20.81
CA ALA A 37 -13.45 -1.50 19.78
C ALA A 37 -12.36 -0.63 19.13
N GLN A 38 -11.39 -0.14 19.90
CA GLN A 38 -10.26 0.63 19.38
C GLN A 38 -9.33 -0.23 18.52
N HIS A 39 -9.11 -1.48 18.91
CA HIS A 39 -8.33 -2.44 18.11
C HIS A 39 -9.00 -2.73 16.77
N TYR A 40 -10.33 -2.94 16.75
CA TYR A 40 -11.08 -3.12 15.51
C TYR A 40 -11.05 -1.87 14.62
N LEU A 41 -11.20 -0.67 15.19
CA LEU A 41 -11.08 0.59 14.48
C LEU A 41 -9.68 0.81 13.90
N PHE A 42 -8.64 0.45 14.66
CA PHE A 42 -7.27 0.52 14.17
C PHE A 42 -7.08 -0.38 12.95
N LEU A 43 -7.44 -1.66 13.04
CA LEU A 43 -7.30 -2.60 11.93
C LEU A 43 -8.16 -2.20 10.72
N SER A 44 -9.36 -1.67 10.94
CA SER A 44 -10.25 -1.24 9.85
C SER A 44 -9.75 -0.02 9.08
N ILE A 45 -8.82 0.76 9.64
CA ILE A 45 -8.18 1.88 8.95
C ILE A 45 -6.84 1.44 8.33
N VAL A 46 -6.06 0.69 9.11
CA VAL A 46 -4.70 0.27 8.79
C VAL A 46 -4.72 -0.69 7.59
N ILE A 47 -5.51 -1.76 7.63
CA ILE A 47 -5.56 -2.75 6.54
C ILE A 47 -6.01 -2.12 5.22
N PRO A 48 -7.14 -1.39 5.15
CA PRO A 48 -7.56 -0.78 3.89
C PRO A 48 -6.62 0.31 3.42
N GLY A 49 -6.01 1.08 4.33
CA GLY A 49 -5.00 2.09 3.97
C GLY A 49 -3.80 1.48 3.25
N PHE A 50 -3.32 0.32 3.70
CA PHE A 50 -2.23 -0.40 3.03
C PHE A 50 -2.63 -0.92 1.65
N ILE A 51 -3.83 -1.49 1.53
CA ILE A 51 -4.36 -1.98 0.25
C ILE A 51 -4.52 -0.82 -0.74
N LEU A 52 -5.06 0.32 -0.31
CA LEU A 52 -5.21 1.51 -1.15
C LEU A 52 -3.85 2.02 -1.64
N MET A 53 -2.85 2.07 -0.76
CA MET A 53 -1.48 2.44 -1.14
C MET A 53 -0.92 1.48 -2.19
N TYR A 54 -1.09 0.17 -2.02
CA TYR A 54 -0.65 -0.83 -3.02
C TYR A 54 -1.34 -0.65 -4.38
N VAL A 55 -2.66 -0.50 -4.38
CA VAL A 55 -3.46 -0.35 -5.61
C VAL A 55 -3.18 0.98 -6.32
N SER A 56 -2.85 2.04 -5.57
CA SER A 56 -2.58 3.37 -6.14
C SER A 56 -1.46 3.35 -7.19
N GLY A 57 -0.39 2.58 -6.98
CA GLY A 57 0.70 2.46 -7.96
C GLY A 57 0.22 1.92 -9.30
N PHE A 58 -0.67 0.93 -9.29
CA PHE A 58 -1.26 0.38 -10.51
C PHE A 58 -2.21 1.35 -11.21
N LEU A 59 -2.96 2.16 -10.44
CA LEU A 59 -3.80 3.21 -11.00
C LEU A 59 -2.96 4.29 -11.68
N ILE A 60 -1.82 4.66 -11.09
CA ILE A 60 -0.89 5.62 -11.67
C ILE A 60 -0.26 5.07 -12.96
N GLU A 61 0.22 3.82 -12.95
CA GLU A 61 0.74 3.14 -14.15
C GLU A 61 -0.30 3.14 -15.27
N LYS A 62 -1.53 2.68 -14.97
CA LYS A 62 -2.63 2.62 -15.93
C LYS A 62 -2.97 4.01 -16.49
N SER A 63 -3.00 5.04 -15.64
CA SER A 63 -3.27 6.42 -16.05
C SER A 63 -2.18 6.96 -16.99
N HIS A 64 -0.90 6.71 -16.65
CA HIS A 64 0.23 7.10 -17.49
C HIS A 64 0.23 6.40 -18.85
N THR A 65 0.01 5.07 -18.89
CA THR A 65 -0.03 4.32 -20.15
C THR A 65 -1.19 4.77 -21.04
N LYS A 66 -2.36 5.05 -20.46
CA LYS A 66 -3.50 5.61 -21.20
C LYS A 66 -3.16 6.96 -21.81
N LYS A 67 -2.57 7.87 -21.02
CA LYS A 67 -2.20 9.22 -21.48
C LYS A 67 -1.11 9.22 -22.57
N MET A 68 -0.19 8.25 -22.52
CA MET A 68 0.84 8.06 -23.56
C MET A 68 0.23 7.51 -24.86
N ARG A 69 -0.73 6.59 -24.77
CA ARG A 69 -1.44 6.03 -25.92
C ARG A 69 -2.33 7.05 -26.61
N ASP A 70 -3.07 7.86 -25.85
CA ASP A 70 -3.94 8.91 -26.40
C ASP A 70 -3.16 10.05 -27.09
N LYS A 71 -1.87 10.22 -26.78
CA LYS A 71 -0.98 11.21 -27.44
C LYS A 71 -0.33 10.71 -28.74
N GLN A 72 -0.39 9.41 -29.02
CA GLN A 72 0.18 8.79 -30.24
C GLN A 72 -0.90 8.40 -31.28
N SER A 73 -2.18 8.62 -30.96
CA SER A 73 -3.33 8.52 -31.87
C SER A 73 -3.70 9.89 -32.42
#